data_AF-A0A382A5B5-F1
#
_entry.id   AF-A0A382A5B5-F1
#
_cell.length_a   1.000
_cell.length_b   1.000
_cell.length_c   1.000
_cell.angle_alpha   90.00
_cell.angle_beta   90.00
_cell.angle_gamma   90.00
#
_symmetry.space_group_name_H-M   'P 1'
#
loop_
_entity.id
_entity.type
_entity.pdbx_description
1 polymer ?
#
loop_
_entity_poly.entity_id
_entity_poly.type
_entity_poly.pdbx_seq_one_letter_code
_entity_poly.pdbx_strand_id
1 'polypeptide(L)'
;RVLVLQSWTEEARVERIERDWGVQPGDLRGRVGLAEWLLYATRRILAEDDELASMDSNAHRTLVEAVDEVHRRVRYGCNADLLGLVALRGVGRSRARQMVDLLGVSNAADVASLTERDMQKLSDLRGWSPQLVDGLVATAGRAVRRGSR
;
A
#
# COMPACT_ATOMS: atom_id res chain seq x y z
N ARG A 1 -13.54 15.61 -7.33
CA ARG A 1 -12.54 16.52 -6.71
C ARG A 1 -11.33 15.69 -6.33
N VAL A 2 -10.15 16.00 -6.89
CA VAL A 2 -8.89 15.23 -6.71
C VAL A 2 -8.49 15.12 -5.23
N LEU A 3 -8.84 16.12 -4.43
CA LEU A 3 -8.51 16.20 -3.00
C LEU A 3 -9.02 15.03 -2.15
N VAL A 4 -10.10 14.35 -2.56
CA VAL A 4 -10.62 13.15 -1.86
C VAL A 4 -9.66 11.97 -1.99
N LEU A 5 -9.16 11.70 -3.21
CA LEU A 5 -8.21 10.64 -3.46
C LEU A 5 -6.85 10.97 -2.84
N GLN A 6 -6.45 12.24 -2.87
CA GLN A 6 -5.25 12.70 -2.19
C GLN A 6 -5.33 12.47 -0.68
N SER A 7 -6.42 12.88 -0.02
CA SER A 7 -6.60 12.61 1.42
C SER A 7 -6.60 11.10 1.72
N TRP A 8 -7.15 10.28 0.82
CA TRP A 8 -7.12 8.83 0.95
C TRP A 8 -5.70 8.26 0.86
N THR A 9 -4.90 8.68 -0.12
CA THR A 9 -3.50 8.24 -0.27
C THR A 9 -2.56 8.86 0.76
N GLU A 10 -2.93 9.97 1.39
CA GLU A 10 -2.25 10.56 2.55
C GLU A 10 -2.76 9.99 3.89
N GLU A 11 -3.46 8.84 3.84
CA GLU A 11 -3.89 8.06 5.02
C GLU A 11 -4.89 8.76 5.93
N ALA A 12 -5.61 9.76 5.43
CA ALA A 12 -6.70 10.33 6.20
C ALA A 12 -7.74 9.24 6.53
N ARG A 13 -8.18 9.24 7.79
CA ARG A 13 -9.25 8.35 8.26
C ARG A 13 -10.52 8.60 7.45
N VAL A 14 -11.33 7.56 7.21
CA VAL A 14 -12.51 7.68 6.35
C VAL A 14 -13.45 8.75 6.90
N GLU A 15 -13.65 8.76 8.21
CA GLU A 15 -14.49 9.73 8.92
C GLU A 15 -14.01 11.18 8.73
N ARG A 16 -12.68 11.37 8.63
CA ARG A 16 -12.08 12.68 8.32
C ARG A 16 -12.36 13.07 6.87
N ILE A 17 -12.20 12.14 5.93
CA ILE A 17 -12.49 12.39 4.51
C ILE A 17 -13.97 12.73 4.32
N GLU A 18 -14.87 12.00 4.98
CA GLU A 18 -16.31 12.25 4.94
C GLU A 18 -16.64 13.67 5.41
N ARG A 19 -16.11 14.06 6.58
CA ARG A 19 -16.33 15.38 7.17
C ARG A 19 -15.72 16.50 6.33
N ASP A 20 -14.46 16.37 5.92
CA ASP A 20 -13.71 17.45 5.28
C ASP A 20 -14.18 17.66 3.82
N TRP A 21 -14.70 16.62 3.14
CA TRP A 21 -15.08 16.68 1.73
C TRP A 21 -16.57 16.48 1.43
N GLY A 22 -17.39 16.17 2.43
CA GLY A 22 -18.83 15.94 2.27
C GLY A 22 -19.14 14.71 1.41
N VAL A 23 -18.40 13.63 1.61
CA VAL A 23 -18.51 12.39 0.82
C VAL A 23 -18.95 11.25 1.72
N GLN A 24 -19.67 10.27 1.19
CA GLN A 24 -19.99 9.05 1.94
C GLN A 24 -18.91 7.97 1.70
N PRO A 25 -18.83 6.92 2.55
CA PRO A 25 -17.83 5.86 2.38
C PRO A 25 -18.00 5.11 1.05
N GLY A 26 -19.25 5.00 0.57
CA GLY A 26 -19.56 4.46 -0.75
C GLY A 26 -18.99 5.29 -1.89
N ASP A 27 -19.09 6.63 -1.81
CA ASP A 27 -18.54 7.55 -2.81
C ASP A 27 -17.01 7.45 -2.85
N LEU A 28 -16.37 7.37 -1.68
CA LEU A 28 -14.93 7.17 -1.56
C LEU A 28 -14.52 5.87 -2.26
N ARG A 29 -15.18 4.74 -1.94
CA ARG A 29 -14.90 3.45 -2.59
C ARG A 29 -15.11 3.50 -4.09
N GLY A 30 -16.19 4.14 -4.56
CA GLY A 30 -16.46 4.31 -5.99
C GLY A 30 -15.36 5.10 -6.69
N ARG A 31 -14.86 6.18 -6.08
CA ARG A 31 -13.77 6.99 -6.63
C ARG A 31 -12.43 6.24 -6.63
N VAL A 32 -12.13 5.49 -5.57
CA VAL A 32 -10.93 4.65 -5.50
C VAL A 32 -10.98 3.60 -6.60
N GLY A 33 -12.10 2.88 -6.75
CA GLY A 33 -12.26 1.88 -7.81
C GLY A 33 -12.13 2.45 -9.22
N LEU A 34 -12.72 3.63 -9.49
CA LEU A 34 -12.55 4.30 -10.78
C LEU A 34 -11.09 4.72 -11.02
N ALA A 35 -10.42 5.27 -10.01
CA ALA A 35 -9.03 5.67 -10.13
C ALA A 35 -8.08 4.48 -10.33
N GLU A 36 -8.30 3.36 -9.62
CA GLU A 36 -7.59 2.11 -9.87
C GLU A 36 -7.76 1.64 -11.31
N TRP A 37 -9.00 1.64 -11.83
CA TRP A 37 -9.27 1.22 -13.21
C TRP A 37 -8.56 2.10 -14.24
N LEU A 38 -8.61 3.43 -14.07
CA LEU A 38 -7.93 4.38 -14.96
C LEU A 38 -6.41 4.19 -14.92
N LEU A 39 -5.82 4.06 -13.73
CA LEU A 39 -4.39 3.85 -13.57
C LEU A 39 -3.94 2.49 -14.12
N TYR A 40 -4.77 1.45 -13.98
CA TYR A 40 -4.52 0.16 -14.62
C TYR A 40 -4.53 0.29 -16.15
N ALA A 41 -5.52 1.00 -16.72
CA ALA A 41 -5.57 1.25 -18.16
C ALA A 41 -4.34 2.03 -18.64
N THR A 42 -3.90 3.06 -17.90
CA THR A 42 -2.67 3.81 -18.19
C THR A 42 -1.45 2.88 -18.21
N ARG A 43 -1.30 1.98 -17.22
CA ARG A 43 -0.20 1.00 -17.24
C ARG A 43 -0.23 0.09 -18.45
N ARG A 44 -1.41 -0.35 -18.86
CA ARG A 44 -1.57 -1.20 -20.06
C ARG A 44 -1.17 -0.44 -21.31
N ILE A 45 -1.57 0.82 -21.44
CA ILE A 45 -1.15 1.66 -22.57
C ILE A 45 0.36 1.82 -22.58
N LEU A 46 0.98 2.20 -21.45
CA LEU A 46 2.42 2.36 -21.35
C LEU A 46 3.19 1.07 -21.67
N ALA A 47 2.67 -0.09 -21.26
CA ALA A 47 3.33 -1.37 -21.51
C ALA A 47 3.28 -1.83 -22.97
N GLU A 48 2.36 -1.31 -23.77
CA GLU A 48 2.10 -1.74 -25.16
C GLU A 48 2.50 -0.67 -26.19
N ASP A 49 3.02 0.48 -25.74
CA ASP A 49 3.43 1.61 -26.60
C ASP A 49 4.95 1.58 -26.83
N ASP A 50 5.36 0.80 -27.84
CA ASP A 50 6.77 0.63 -28.25
C ASP A 50 7.40 1.94 -28.77
N GLU A 51 6.61 2.83 -29.37
CA GLU A 51 7.08 4.13 -29.83
C GLU A 51 7.49 4.98 -28.63
N LEU A 52 6.61 5.12 -27.64
CA LEU A 52 6.91 5.86 -26.42
C LEU A 52 8.09 5.26 -25.65
N ALA A 53 8.20 3.94 -25.60
CA ALA A 53 9.30 3.24 -24.92
C ALA A 53 10.66 3.47 -25.59
N SER A 54 10.69 3.60 -26.92
CA SER A 54 11.92 3.78 -27.70
C SER A 54 12.40 5.24 -27.79
N MET A 55 11.52 6.22 -27.59
CA MET A 55 11.89 7.65 -27.60
C MET A 55 12.88 8.03 -26.48
N ASP A 56 12.56 7.65 -25.24
CA ASP A 56 13.43 7.81 -24.08
C ASP A 56 13.13 6.70 -23.07
N SER A 57 13.92 5.64 -23.12
CA SER A 57 13.74 4.46 -22.27
C SER A 57 13.86 4.76 -20.77
N ASN A 58 14.62 5.79 -20.38
CA ASN A 58 14.75 6.15 -18.97
C ASN A 58 13.50 6.91 -18.49
N ALA A 59 13.07 7.92 -19.25
CA ALA A 59 11.85 8.65 -18.93
C ALA A 59 10.61 7.73 -18.94
N HIS A 60 10.54 6.80 -19.89
CA HIS A 60 9.49 5.81 -19.96
C HIS A 60 9.47 4.91 -18.72
N ARG A 61 10.63 4.36 -18.31
CA ARG A 61 10.74 3.55 -17.09
C ARG A 61 10.29 4.34 -15.85
N THR A 62 10.75 5.58 -15.70
CA THR A 62 10.34 6.44 -14.58
C THR A 62 8.83 6.68 -14.57
N LEU A 63 8.22 6.89 -15.73
CA LEU A 63 6.77 7.06 -15.85
C LEU A 63 6.03 5.77 -15.46
N VAL A 64 6.47 4.61 -15.93
CA VAL A 64 5.89 3.31 -15.57
C VAL A 64 5.96 3.06 -14.07
N GLU A 65 7.11 3.32 -13.45
CA GLU A 65 7.32 3.19 -12.01
C GLU A 65 6.43 4.16 -11.22
N ALA A 66 6.34 5.42 -11.64
CA ALA A 66 5.48 6.42 -11.00
C ALA A 66 4.00 6.04 -11.07
N VAL A 67 3.52 5.56 -12.23
CA VAL A 67 2.12 5.11 -12.39
C VAL A 67 1.87 3.85 -11.55
N ASP A 68 2.79 2.90 -11.50
CA ASP A 68 2.68 1.72 -10.64
C ASP A 68 2.60 2.09 -9.16
N GLU A 69 3.43 3.02 -8.69
CA GLU A 69 3.39 3.52 -7.32
C GLU A 69 2.04 4.18 -7.01
N VAL A 70 1.59 5.12 -7.84
CA VAL A 70 0.31 5.82 -7.64
C VAL A 70 -0.85 4.84 -7.66
N HIS A 71 -0.86 3.87 -8.58
CA HIS A 71 -1.86 2.80 -8.62
C HIS A 71 -1.93 2.03 -7.30
N ARG A 72 -0.78 1.62 -6.75
CA ARG A 72 -0.75 0.91 -5.46
C ARG A 72 -1.18 1.80 -4.30
N ARG A 73 -0.74 3.06 -4.26
CA ARG A 73 -1.13 4.02 -3.21
C ARG A 73 -2.63 4.28 -3.19
N VAL A 74 -3.23 4.45 -4.37
CA VAL A 74 -4.69 4.59 -4.51
C VAL A 74 -5.40 3.33 -4.03
N ARG A 75 -4.93 2.15 -4.45
CA ARG A 75 -5.54 0.88 -4.06
C ARG A 75 -5.58 0.64 -2.57
N TYR A 76 -4.47 0.92 -1.89
CA TYR A 76 -4.33 0.65 -0.46
C TYR A 76 -4.69 1.84 0.44
N GLY A 77 -4.81 3.05 -0.13
CA GLY A 77 -5.06 4.28 0.63
C GLY A 77 -3.93 4.63 1.57
N CYS A 78 -2.71 4.60 1.04
CA CYS A 78 -1.51 4.80 1.84
C CYS A 78 -0.43 5.60 1.13
N ASN A 79 0.50 6.13 1.94
CA ASN A 79 1.73 6.71 1.42
C ASN A 79 2.66 5.62 0.85
N ALA A 80 3.66 6.06 0.10
CA ALA A 80 4.59 5.18 -0.61
C ALA A 80 5.41 4.28 0.34
N ASP A 81 5.74 4.78 1.53
CA ASP A 81 6.49 4.06 2.57
C ASP A 81 5.75 2.80 3.07
N LEU A 82 4.42 2.77 3.00
CA LEU A 82 3.63 1.60 3.43
C LEU A 82 3.50 0.52 2.37
N LEU A 83 3.89 0.77 1.12
CA LEU A 83 3.67 -0.15 0.01
C LEU A 83 4.33 -1.53 0.20
N GLY A 84 5.46 -1.58 0.90
CA GLY A 84 6.15 -2.82 1.24
C GLY A 84 5.41 -3.68 2.28
N LEU A 85 4.52 -3.06 3.07
CA LEU A 85 3.76 -3.74 4.13
C LEU A 85 2.34 -4.10 3.70
N VAL A 86 1.61 -3.18 3.06
CA VAL A 86 0.20 -3.40 2.66
C VAL A 86 0.03 -4.49 1.59
N ALA A 87 1.11 -4.89 0.93
CA ALA A 87 1.15 -6.05 0.06
C ALA A 87 1.01 -7.38 0.83
N LEU A 88 1.31 -7.41 2.13
CA LEU A 88 1.13 -8.59 2.98
C LEU A 88 -0.36 -8.81 3.27
N ARG A 89 -0.83 -10.01 2.97
CA ARG A 89 -2.22 -10.40 3.26
C ARG A 89 -2.51 -10.24 4.75
N GLY A 90 -3.57 -9.50 5.08
CA GLY A 90 -3.98 -9.22 6.46
C GLY A 90 -3.46 -7.90 7.03
N VAL A 91 -2.58 -7.21 6.30
CA VAL A 91 -2.10 -5.87 6.63
C VAL A 91 -2.84 -4.83 5.79
N GLY A 92 -3.65 -3.99 6.44
CA GLY A 92 -4.20 -2.78 5.84
C GLY A 92 -3.41 -1.54 6.24
N ARG A 93 -3.74 -0.37 5.68
CA ARG A 93 -3.06 0.91 5.94
C ARG A 93 -2.83 1.22 7.42
N SER A 94 -3.84 0.99 8.27
CA SER A 94 -3.73 1.29 9.71
C SER A 94 -2.70 0.41 10.43
N ARG A 95 -2.62 -0.88 10.06
CA ARG A 95 -1.65 -1.80 10.65
C ARG A 95 -0.25 -1.53 10.12
N ALA A 96 -0.13 -1.30 8.81
CA ALA A 96 1.14 -0.91 8.20
C ALA A 96 1.72 0.34 8.85
N ARG A 97 0.89 1.39 9.05
CA ARG A 97 1.31 2.61 9.75
C ARG A 97 1.78 2.35 11.17
N GLN A 98 1.04 1.55 11.95
CA GLN A 98 1.45 1.16 13.31
C GLN A 98 2.78 0.40 13.34
N MET A 99 3.02 -0.48 12.37
CA MET A 99 4.29 -1.22 12.26
C MET A 99 5.47 -0.28 11.96
N VAL A 100 5.29 0.65 11.02
CA VAL A 100 6.29 1.68 10.72
C VAL A 100 6.56 2.54 11.95
N ASP A 101 5.52 3.08 12.58
CA ASP A 101 5.64 4.03 13.69
C ASP A 101 6.26 3.38 14.94
N LEU A 102 5.92 2.11 15.24
CA LEU A 102 6.36 1.43 16.46
C LEU A 102 7.73 0.73 16.30
N LEU A 103 7.97 0.13 15.14
CA LEU A 103 9.11 -0.77 14.93
C LEU A 103 10.06 -0.31 13.81
N GLY A 104 9.68 0.69 13.02
CA GLY A 104 10.49 1.16 11.88
C GLY A 104 10.59 0.16 10.74
N VAL A 105 9.70 -0.84 10.68
CA VAL A 105 9.70 -1.86 9.62
C VAL A 105 8.95 -1.34 8.40
N SER A 106 9.43 -1.69 7.20
CA SER A 106 8.97 -1.10 5.93
C SER A 106 8.57 -2.13 4.88
N ASN A 107 8.97 -3.39 5.03
CA ASN A 107 8.80 -4.41 4.00
C ASN A 107 8.66 -5.83 4.59
N ALA A 108 8.35 -6.80 3.73
CA ALA A 108 8.17 -8.19 4.13
C ALA A 108 9.42 -8.85 4.77
N ALA A 109 10.64 -8.44 4.40
CA ALA A 109 11.85 -8.96 5.01
C ALA A 109 11.99 -8.50 6.46
N ASP A 110 11.75 -7.21 6.73
CA ASP A 110 11.74 -6.65 8.08
C ASP A 110 10.70 -7.34 8.97
N VAL A 111 9.51 -7.64 8.41
CA VAL A 111 8.45 -8.34 9.15
C VAL A 111 8.81 -9.81 9.40
N ALA A 112 9.52 -10.45 8.49
CA ALA A 112 9.96 -11.83 8.66
C ALA A 112 11.09 -11.96 9.72
N SER A 113 11.81 -10.88 10.02
CA SER A 113 12.91 -10.85 10.98
C SER A 113 12.52 -10.29 12.36
N LEU A 114 11.23 -10.07 12.62
CA LEU A 114 10.75 -9.59 13.92
C LEU A 114 11.17 -10.52 15.06
N THR A 115 11.69 -9.92 16.14
CA THR A 115 12.04 -10.67 17.35
C THR A 115 10.80 -10.97 18.19
N GLU A 116 10.92 -11.91 19.14
CA GLU A 116 9.86 -12.17 20.14
C GLU A 116 9.42 -10.89 20.86
N ARG A 117 10.38 -10.01 21.18
CA ARG A 117 10.09 -8.72 21.81
C ARG A 117 9.27 -7.80 20.89
N ASP A 118 9.58 -7.76 19.60
CA ASP A 118 8.84 -6.92 18.65
C ASP A 118 7.43 -7.46 18.41
N MET A 119 7.28 -8.79 18.34
CA MET A 119 5.99 -9.46 18.26
C MET A 119 5.13 -9.18 19.50
N GLN A 120 5.74 -9.17 20.70
CA GLN A 120 5.04 -8.81 21.94
C GLN A 120 4.58 -7.34 21.92
N LYS A 121 5.46 -6.41 21.53
CA LYS A 121 5.10 -4.98 21.41
C LYS A 121 3.90 -4.77 20.49
N LEU A 122 3.83 -5.49 19.36
CA LEU A 122 2.67 -5.42 18.48
C LEU A 122 1.43 -6.00 19.16
N SER A 123 1.54 -7.15 19.82
CA SER A 123 0.43 -7.83 20.50
C SER A 123 -0.18 -6.99 21.65
N ASP A 124 0.59 -6.08 22.24
CA ASP A 124 0.10 -5.16 23.27
C ASP A 124 -0.80 -4.05 22.68
N LEU A 125 -0.77 -3.83 21.36
CA LEU A 125 -1.63 -2.84 20.71
C LEU A 125 -3.06 -3.36 20.50
N ARG A 126 -4.04 -2.48 20.71
CA ARG A 126 -5.45 -2.78 20.41
C ARG A 126 -5.63 -3.19 18.94
N GLY A 127 -6.21 -4.36 18.71
CA GLY A 127 -6.48 -4.89 17.36
C GLY A 127 -5.38 -5.80 16.79
N TRP A 128 -4.36 -6.11 17.60
CA TRP A 128 -3.30 -7.07 17.32
C TRP A 128 -3.39 -8.26 18.26
N SER A 129 -3.85 -9.41 17.77
CA SER A 129 -3.76 -10.65 18.54
C SER A 129 -2.40 -11.32 18.30
N PRO A 130 -1.88 -12.10 19.27
CA PRO A 130 -0.64 -12.87 19.07
C PRO A 130 -0.71 -13.76 17.81
N GLN A 131 -1.83 -14.43 17.60
CA GLN A 131 -2.08 -15.27 16.42
C GLN A 131 -2.01 -14.50 15.10
N LEU A 132 -2.46 -13.22 15.10
CA LEU A 132 -2.35 -12.37 13.93
C LEU A 132 -0.88 -12.04 13.66
N VAL A 133 -0.12 -11.68 14.70
CA VAL A 133 1.31 -11.35 14.57
C VAL A 133 2.08 -12.55 14.03
N ASP A 134 1.89 -13.74 14.61
CA ASP A 134 2.51 -14.98 14.15
C ASP A 134 2.15 -15.27 12.68
N GLY A 135 0.87 -15.12 12.33
CA GLY A 135 0.38 -15.31 10.96
C GLY A 135 0.99 -14.33 9.96
N LEU A 136 1.24 -13.09 10.39
CA LEU A 136 1.89 -12.06 9.58
C LEU A 136 3.37 -12.37 9.36
N VAL A 137 4.12 -12.71 10.41
CA VAL A 137 5.53 -13.11 10.31
C VAL A 137 5.68 -14.34 9.40
N ALA A 138 4.81 -15.35 9.57
CA ALA A 138 4.82 -16.53 8.71
C ALA A 138 4.49 -16.20 7.25
N THR A 139 3.54 -15.28 7.01
CA THR A 139 3.19 -14.83 5.64
C THR A 139 4.32 -14.03 5.01
N ALA A 140 4.95 -13.14 5.76
CA ALA A 140 6.09 -12.37 5.34
C ALA A 140 7.28 -13.27 4.98
N GLY A 141 7.60 -14.25 5.84
CA GLY A 141 8.66 -15.24 5.55
C GLY A 141 8.38 -16.07 4.28
N ARG A 142 7.11 -16.41 3.99
CA ARG A 142 6.74 -17.05 2.71
C ARG A 142 6.91 -16.12 1.52
N ALA A 143 6.56 -14.84 1.66
CA ALA A 143 6.70 -13.85 0.60
C ALA A 143 8.18 -13.62 0.23
N VAL A 144 9.05 -13.48 1.24
CA VAL A 144 10.51 -13.34 1.05
C VAL A 144 11.08 -14.54 0.29
N ARG A 145 10.74 -15.78 0.70
CA ARG A 145 11.21 -17.00 0.00
C ARG A 145 10.74 -17.11 -1.45
N ARG A 146 9.59 -16.53 -1.80
CA ARG A 146 9.09 -16.51 -3.18
C ARG A 146 9.79 -15.47 -4.04
N GLY A 147 10.19 -14.33 -3.47
CA GLY A 147 10.90 -13.27 -4.20
C GLY A 147 12.39 -13.56 -4.44
N SER A 148 12.99 -14.50 -3.70
CA SER A 148 14.37 -14.97 -3.93
C SER A 148 14.50 -16.04 -5.03
N ARG A 149 13.40 -16.41 -5.70
CA ARG A 149 13.35 -17.33 -6.84
C ARG A 149 13.05 -16.56 -8.11
#